data_AF-A0A662JQ05-F1
#
_entry.id   AF-A0A662JQ05-F1
#
_cell.length_a   1.000
_cell.length_b   1.000
_cell.length_c   1.000
_cell.angle_alpha   90.00
_cell.angle_beta   90.00
_cell.angle_gamma   90.00
#
_symmetry.space_group_name_H-M   'P 1'
#
loop_
_entity.id
_entity.type
_entity.pdbx_description
1 polymer ?
#
loop_
_entity_poly.entity_id
_entity_poly.type
_entity_poly.pdbx_seq_one_letter_code
_entity_poly.pdbx_strand_id
1 'polypeptide(L)'
;VIDKEKCVKCYRCVWSCPTKALTWSLSDVEKLYMAMADATLAVMKTFKPNKVLFLNFVMDVMFICDCAPIATIPIVPDQGILASNDIAAIDKASLDLINKAPGIPGQVGLNKRIEVLKEGDNKFLKIHNVDPYRQVYYVEKLGLGSSRYELIMI
;
A
#
# COMPACT_ATOMS: atom_id res chain seq x y z
N VAL A 1 21.09 -8.33 20.35
CA VAL A 1 21.28 -9.36 19.30
C VAL A 1 19.92 -9.86 18.88
N ILE A 2 19.62 -9.96 17.58
CA ILE A 2 18.33 -10.46 17.07
C ILE A 2 18.49 -11.95 16.75
N ASP A 3 17.71 -12.80 17.41
CA ASP A 3 17.56 -14.20 17.05
C ASP A 3 16.71 -14.29 15.78
N LYS A 4 17.33 -14.70 14.66
CA LYS A 4 16.66 -14.72 13.35
C LYS A 4 15.60 -15.79 13.23
N GLU A 5 15.70 -16.89 13.98
CA GLU A 5 14.72 -17.98 13.95
C GLU A 5 13.45 -17.62 14.71
N LYS A 6 13.59 -16.82 15.78
CA LYS A 6 12.44 -16.33 16.57
C LYS A 6 11.87 -15.00 16.07
N CYS A 7 12.56 -14.32 15.16
CA CYS A 7 12.14 -13.03 14.65
C CYS A 7 10.92 -13.15 13.74
N VAL A 8 9.78 -12.62 14.19
CA VAL A 8 8.53 -12.52 13.40
C VAL A 8 8.58 -11.41 12.34
N LYS A 9 9.71 -10.71 12.20
CA LYS A 9 9.94 -9.65 11.21
C LYS A 9 8.86 -8.54 11.23
N CYS A 10 8.43 -8.15 12.43
CA CYS A 10 7.47 -7.05 12.61
C CYS A 10 8.11 -5.65 12.52
N TYR A 11 9.44 -5.56 12.49
CA TYR A 11 10.24 -4.32 12.38
C TYR A 11 10.00 -3.26 13.46
N ARG A 12 9.23 -3.53 14.51
CA ARG A 12 9.03 -2.60 15.64
C ARG A 12 10.34 -2.23 16.34
N CYS A 13 11.29 -3.16 16.40
CA CYS A 13 12.63 -2.90 16.94
C CYS A 13 13.43 -1.88 16.12
N VAL A 14 13.27 -1.87 14.79
CA VAL A 14 13.91 -0.89 13.89
C VAL A 14 13.36 0.50 14.19
N TRP A 15 12.03 0.64 14.25
CA TRP A 15 11.36 1.90 14.56
C TRP A 15 11.70 2.46 15.95
N SER A 16 11.77 1.60 16.96
CA SER A 16 12.01 2.03 18.35
C SER A 16 13.50 2.28 18.66
N CYS A 17 14.42 1.99 17.75
CA CYS A 17 15.86 2.08 18.02
C CYS A 17 16.34 3.54 18.05
N PRO A 18 16.70 4.11 19.22
CA PRO A 18 17.05 5.52 19.32
C PRO A 18 18.37 5.86 18.61
N THR A 19 19.29 4.89 18.55
CA THR A 19 20.61 5.04 17.91
C THR A 19 20.60 4.72 16.42
N LYS A 20 19.46 4.30 15.86
CA LYS A 20 19.33 3.84 14.46
C LYS A 20 20.33 2.74 14.09
N ALA A 21 20.75 1.92 15.07
CA ALA A 21 21.65 0.80 14.86
C ALA A 21 20.99 -0.37 14.08
N LEU A 22 19.66 -0.37 14.01
CA LEU A 22 18.87 -1.32 13.24
C LEU A 22 18.30 -0.61 12.01
N THR A 23 18.39 -1.24 10.84
CA THR A 23 17.82 -0.74 9.59
C THR A 23 17.02 -1.84 8.90
N TRP A 24 16.13 -1.46 8.00
CA TRP A 24 15.55 -2.40 7.03
C TRP A 24 16.37 -2.37 5.73
N SER A 25 16.34 -3.47 4.99
CA SER A 25 16.70 -3.44 3.57
C SER A 25 15.45 -3.33 2.71
N LEU A 26 15.56 -2.72 1.52
CA LEU A 26 14.42 -2.70 0.57
C LEU A 26 13.98 -4.12 0.19
N SER A 27 14.91 -5.08 0.14
CA SER A 27 14.62 -6.50 -0.10
C SER A 27 13.69 -7.09 0.97
N ASP A 28 13.80 -6.63 2.22
CA ASP A 28 12.97 -7.12 3.31
C ASP A 28 11.53 -6.60 3.21
N VAL A 29 11.34 -5.37 2.70
CA VAL A 29 10.01 -4.80 2.42
C VAL A 29 9.34 -5.54 1.26
N GLU A 30 10.09 -5.84 0.20
CA GLU A 30 9.57 -6.64 -0.93
C GLU A 30 9.11 -8.03 -0.50
N LYS A 31 9.88 -8.70 0.36
CA LYS A 31 9.50 -10.01 0.92
C LYS A 31 8.22 -9.94 1.73
N LEU A 32 7.98 -8.85 2.46
CA LEU A 32 6.74 -8.65 3.19
C LEU A 32 5.54 -8.57 2.24
N TYR A 33 5.64 -7.80 1.15
CA TYR A 33 4.56 -7.68 0.17
C TYR A 33 4.27 -9.01 -0.54
N MET A 34 5.31 -9.76 -0.89
CA MET A 34 5.16 -11.09 -1.47
C MET A 34 4.47 -12.04 -0.48
N ALA A 35 4.89 -12.05 0.79
CA ALA A 35 4.27 -12.88 1.81
C ALA A 35 2.79 -12.51 2.06
N MET A 36 2.43 -11.22 2.00
CA MET A 36 1.04 -10.78 2.08
C MET A 36 0.20 -11.31 0.91
N ALA A 37 0.73 -11.23 -0.31
CA ALA A 37 0.05 -11.77 -1.50
C ALA A 37 -0.07 -13.30 -1.45
N ASP A 38 0.94 -14.02 -0.95
CA ASP A 38 0.89 -15.46 -0.74
C ASP A 38 -0.19 -15.86 0.28
N ALA A 39 -0.30 -15.09 1.38
CA ALA A 39 -1.35 -15.28 2.37
C ALA A 39 -2.74 -15.03 1.75
N THR A 40 -2.89 -13.98 0.95
CA THR A 40 -4.12 -13.71 0.19
C THR A 40 -4.45 -14.86 -0.74
N LEU A 41 -3.49 -15.43 -1.47
CA LEU A 41 -3.71 -16.61 -2.33
C LEU A 41 -4.23 -17.80 -1.54
N ALA A 42 -3.66 -18.07 -0.35
CA ALA A 42 -4.13 -19.15 0.50
C ALA A 42 -5.59 -18.95 0.93
N VAL A 43 -5.96 -17.71 1.30
CA VAL A 43 -7.35 -17.35 1.66
C VAL A 43 -8.28 -17.49 0.45
N MET A 44 -7.88 -16.99 -0.72
CA MET A 44 -8.68 -17.03 -1.95
C MET A 44 -9.02 -18.45 -2.40
N LYS A 45 -8.11 -19.41 -2.16
CA LYS A 45 -8.36 -20.85 -2.45
C LYS A 45 -9.45 -21.48 -1.58
N THR A 46 -9.85 -20.84 -0.49
CA THR A 46 -10.94 -21.34 0.37
C THR A 46 -12.33 -20.99 -0.16
N PHE A 47 -12.42 -20.01 -1.06
CA PHE A 47 -13.68 -19.57 -1.66
C PHE A 47 -13.96 -20.30 -2.98
N LYS A 48 -15.24 -20.46 -3.30
CA LYS A 48 -15.64 -20.92 -4.64
C LYS A 48 -15.27 -19.85 -5.68
N PRO A 49 -14.93 -20.24 -6.93
CA PRO A 49 -14.72 -19.30 -8.02
C PRO A 49 -15.88 -18.31 -8.15
N ASN A 50 -15.56 -17.03 -8.40
CA ASN A 50 -16.54 -15.95 -8.61
C ASN A 50 -17.50 -15.72 -7.41
N LYS A 51 -17.09 -16.06 -6.18
CA LYS A 51 -17.85 -15.80 -4.95
C LYS A 51 -17.20 -14.79 -4.00
N VAL A 52 -16.23 -14.02 -4.51
CA VAL A 52 -15.55 -12.97 -3.76
C VAL A 52 -15.78 -11.64 -4.47
N LEU A 53 -16.09 -10.61 -3.70
CA LEU A 53 -16.19 -9.22 -4.14
C LEU A 53 -15.21 -8.41 -3.29
N PHE A 54 -14.41 -7.57 -3.93
CA PHE A 54 -13.45 -6.68 -3.31
C PHE A 54 -14.02 -5.26 -3.30
N LEU A 55 -13.83 -4.55 -2.19
CA LEU A 55 -14.21 -3.17 -2.02
C LEU A 55 -12.99 -2.40 -1.49
N ASN A 56 -12.57 -1.35 -2.20
CA ASN A 56 -11.51 -0.46 -1.74
C ASN A 56 -12.12 0.91 -1.42
N PHE A 57 -11.90 1.38 -0.20
CA PHE A 57 -12.30 2.70 0.27
C PHE A 57 -11.08 3.61 0.13
N VAL A 58 -11.02 4.36 -0.97
CA VAL A 58 -9.88 5.23 -1.27
C VAL A 58 -10.20 6.62 -0.74
N MET A 59 -10.20 6.70 0.58
CA MET A 59 -10.56 7.89 1.36
C MET A 59 -9.50 8.12 2.43
N ASP A 60 -9.35 9.36 2.88
CA ASP A 60 -8.43 9.73 3.96
C ASP A 60 -7.01 9.16 3.73
N VAL A 61 -6.50 9.27 2.51
CA VAL A 61 -5.19 8.71 2.14
C VAL A 61 -4.09 9.50 2.85
N MET A 62 -3.58 8.98 3.96
CA MET A 62 -2.60 9.66 4.81
C MET A 62 -1.15 9.40 4.38
N PHE A 63 -0.24 10.26 4.82
CA PHE A 63 1.21 10.08 4.64
C PHE A 63 1.77 8.89 5.43
N ILE A 64 1.14 8.52 6.53
CA ILE A 64 1.54 7.43 7.41
C ILE A 64 0.33 6.52 7.66
N CYS A 65 0.56 5.25 8.02
CA CYS A 65 -0.52 4.35 8.43
C CYS A 65 -1.39 4.99 9.52
N ASP A 66 -2.67 4.65 9.50
CA ASP A 66 -3.63 4.83 10.59
C ASP A 66 -3.14 4.26 11.94
N CYS A 67 -2.18 3.33 11.89
CA CYS A 67 -1.50 2.79 13.06
C CYS A 67 -0.62 3.79 13.82
N ALA A 68 -0.28 4.94 13.21
CA ALA A 68 0.45 6.01 13.87
C ALA A 68 -0.49 6.92 14.68
N PRO A 69 -0.08 7.41 15.86
CA PRO A 69 -0.92 8.25 16.72
C PRO A 69 -1.01 9.71 16.23
N ILE A 70 -0.86 9.95 14.93
CA ILE A 70 -0.77 11.28 14.33
C ILE A 70 -1.73 11.32 13.14
N ALA A 71 -2.71 12.21 13.20
CA ALA A 71 -3.57 12.55 12.08
C ALA A 71 -3.13 13.90 11.49
N THR A 72 -2.99 13.97 10.17
CA THR A 72 -2.67 15.19 9.44
C THR A 72 -3.59 15.32 8.23
N ILE A 73 -3.35 16.33 7.38
CA ILE A 73 -4.09 16.52 6.13
C ILE A 73 -3.79 15.33 5.19
N PRO A 74 -4.78 14.71 4.52
CA PRO A 74 -4.57 13.67 3.51
C PRO A 74 -3.64 14.09 2.36
N ILE A 75 -2.96 13.13 1.70
CA ILE A 75 -2.03 13.39 0.58
C ILE A 75 -2.76 13.76 -0.70
N VAL A 76 -4.00 13.30 -0.85
CA VAL A 76 -4.89 13.54 -1.98
C VAL A 76 -6.33 13.66 -1.48
N PRO A 77 -7.24 14.30 -2.23
CA PRO A 77 -8.67 14.23 -1.97
C PRO A 77 -9.18 12.78 -1.99
N ASP A 78 -10.37 12.55 -1.42
CA ASP A 78 -11.02 11.25 -1.51
C ASP A 78 -11.30 10.87 -2.97
N GLN A 79 -11.01 9.61 -3.31
CA GLN A 79 -11.25 9.04 -4.64
C GLN A 79 -12.52 8.16 -4.67
N GLY A 80 -13.23 8.07 -3.54
CA GLY A 80 -14.47 7.32 -3.40
C GLY A 80 -14.26 5.84 -3.07
N ILE A 81 -15.27 5.04 -3.41
CA ILE A 81 -15.32 3.60 -3.12
C ILE A 81 -15.29 2.86 -4.45
N LEU A 82 -14.39 1.88 -4.55
CA LEU A 82 -14.24 1.01 -5.71
C LEU A 82 -14.79 -0.36 -5.39
N ALA A 83 -15.36 -1.03 -6.40
CA ALA A 83 -15.81 -2.40 -6.31
C ALA A 83 -15.30 -3.21 -7.51
N SER A 84 -14.87 -4.44 -7.28
CA SER A 84 -14.38 -5.35 -8.32
C SER A 84 -14.48 -6.79 -7.87
N ASN A 85 -14.63 -7.72 -8.81
CA ASN A 85 -14.44 -9.15 -8.59
C ASN A 85 -12.99 -9.62 -8.84
N ASP A 86 -12.12 -8.71 -9.29
CA ASP A 86 -10.69 -8.94 -9.55
C ASP A 86 -9.84 -8.06 -8.62
N ILE A 87 -9.03 -8.71 -7.78
CA ILE A 87 -8.20 -8.07 -6.74
C ILE A 87 -7.01 -7.30 -7.34
N ALA A 88 -6.43 -7.78 -8.44
CA ALA A 88 -5.31 -7.09 -9.07
C ALA A 88 -5.81 -5.81 -9.75
N ALA A 89 -6.99 -5.87 -10.38
CA ALA A 89 -7.61 -4.73 -11.03
C ALA A 89 -7.98 -3.61 -10.04
N ILE A 90 -8.61 -3.94 -8.90
CA ILE A 90 -9.06 -2.93 -7.94
C ILE A 90 -7.89 -2.24 -7.23
N ASP A 91 -6.84 -2.99 -6.88
CA ASP A 91 -5.64 -2.42 -6.27
C ASP A 91 -4.90 -1.52 -7.27
N LYS A 92 -4.79 -1.96 -8.54
CA LYS A 92 -4.24 -1.12 -9.61
C LYS A 92 -5.03 0.18 -9.78
N ALA A 93 -6.36 0.09 -9.87
CA ALA A 93 -7.24 1.24 -10.04
C ALA A 93 -7.13 2.20 -8.86
N SER A 94 -7.05 1.69 -7.63
CA SER A 94 -6.88 2.49 -6.40
C SER A 94 -5.59 3.31 -6.45
N LEU A 95 -4.47 2.67 -6.75
CA LEU A 95 -3.16 3.35 -6.87
C LEU A 95 -3.16 4.37 -8.00
N ASP A 96 -3.79 4.06 -9.13
CA ASP A 96 -3.87 4.98 -10.26
C ASP A 96 -4.71 6.22 -9.96
N LEU A 97 -5.84 6.06 -9.27
CA LEU A 97 -6.68 7.19 -8.85
C LEU A 97 -5.93 8.08 -7.85
N ILE A 98 -5.25 7.49 -6.86
CA ILE A 98 -4.38 8.24 -5.93
C ILE A 98 -3.30 9.00 -6.71
N ASN A 99 -2.64 8.37 -7.68
CA ASN A 99 -1.57 9.00 -8.44
C ASN A 99 -2.10 10.09 -9.39
N LYS A 100 -3.30 9.94 -9.96
CA LYS A 100 -3.97 10.96 -10.79
C LYS A 100 -4.52 12.14 -9.97
N ALA A 101 -4.85 11.94 -8.70
CA ALA A 101 -5.36 13.02 -7.88
C ALA A 101 -4.30 14.11 -7.63
N PRO A 102 -4.71 15.40 -7.56
CA PRO A 102 -3.81 16.47 -7.16
C PRO A 102 -3.42 16.31 -5.69
N GLY A 103 -2.17 16.63 -5.34
CA GLY A 103 -1.74 16.63 -3.94
C GLY A 103 -2.37 17.77 -3.15
N ILE A 104 -2.70 17.52 -1.88
CA ILE A 104 -3.23 18.57 -0.98
C ILE A 104 -2.07 19.32 -0.30
N PRO A 105 -2.07 20.67 -0.28
CA PRO A 105 -1.05 21.45 0.42
C PRO A 105 -1.21 21.41 1.94
N GLY A 106 -0.09 21.65 2.65
CA GLY A 106 -0.08 21.84 4.11
C GLY A 106 0.17 20.57 4.93
N GLN A 107 0.49 19.45 4.28
CA GLN A 107 0.79 18.21 4.97
C GLN A 107 2.04 18.30 5.85
N VAL A 108 1.98 17.61 6.99
CA VAL A 108 3.08 17.50 7.95
C VAL A 108 3.42 16.02 8.11
N GLY A 109 4.67 15.67 7.81
CA GLY A 109 5.24 14.35 8.09
C GLY A 109 5.91 14.31 9.46
N LEU A 110 6.54 13.19 9.79
CA LEU A 110 7.06 12.90 11.14
C LEU A 110 8.01 13.98 11.71
N ASN A 111 8.71 14.74 10.86
CA ASN A 111 9.64 15.81 11.28
C ASN A 111 9.78 16.97 10.27
N LYS A 112 8.91 17.05 9.24
CA LYS A 112 9.00 18.09 8.20
C LYS A 112 7.67 18.26 7.48
N ARG A 113 7.47 19.42 6.86
CA ARG A 113 6.41 19.58 5.85
C ARG A 113 6.71 18.69 4.66
N ILE A 114 5.67 18.09 4.10
CA ILE A 114 5.76 17.30 2.87
C ILE A 114 5.49 18.24 1.71
N GLU A 115 6.32 18.17 0.67
CA GLU A 115 6.09 18.91 -0.56
C GLU A 115 4.82 18.41 -1.24
N VAL A 116 4.07 19.32 -1.86
CA VAL A 116 2.84 18.97 -2.56
C VAL A 116 3.18 18.03 -3.71
N LEU A 117 2.63 16.82 -3.65
CA LEU A 117 2.81 15.80 -4.67
C LEU A 117 2.02 16.18 -5.92
N LYS A 118 2.63 16.04 -7.10
CA LYS A 118 2.00 16.40 -8.35
C LYS A 118 1.06 15.28 -8.81
N GLU A 119 0.05 15.67 -9.58
CA GLU A 119 -0.70 14.71 -10.40
C GLU A 119 0.25 13.91 -11.29
N GLY A 120 0.01 12.61 -11.40
CA GLY A 120 0.85 11.65 -12.13
C GLY A 120 2.07 11.14 -11.36
N ASP A 121 2.41 11.73 -10.21
CA ASP A 121 3.49 11.20 -9.37
C ASP A 121 3.10 9.82 -8.82
N ASN A 122 4.06 8.89 -8.77
CA ASN A 122 3.95 7.73 -7.88
C ASN A 122 4.15 8.21 -6.43
N LYS A 123 3.04 8.56 -5.79
CA LYS A 123 3.03 9.28 -4.51
C LYS A 123 3.70 8.48 -3.40
N PHE A 124 3.36 7.20 -3.26
CA PHE A 124 3.96 6.34 -2.23
C PHE A 124 5.43 6.05 -2.48
N LEU A 125 5.87 5.95 -3.74
CA LEU A 125 7.30 5.85 -4.06
C LEU A 125 8.06 7.10 -3.63
N LYS A 126 7.53 8.30 -3.90
CA LYS A 126 8.17 9.55 -3.47
C LYS A 126 8.20 9.71 -1.96
N ILE A 127 7.15 9.30 -1.27
CA ILE A 127 7.02 9.42 0.18
C ILE A 127 7.92 8.40 0.91
N HIS A 128 7.80 7.11 0.56
CA HIS A 128 8.38 6.01 1.32
C HIS A 128 9.60 5.36 0.67
N ASN A 129 9.95 5.77 -0.55
CA ASN A 129 10.96 5.10 -1.39
C ASN A 129 10.62 3.62 -1.65
N VAL A 130 9.33 3.32 -1.73
CA VAL A 130 8.80 1.99 -1.98
C VAL A 130 7.71 2.06 -3.05
N ASP A 131 7.88 1.27 -4.11
CA ASP A 131 6.91 1.22 -5.21
C ASP A 131 5.75 0.27 -4.87
N PRO A 132 4.52 0.77 -4.67
CA PRO A 132 3.37 -0.05 -4.29
C PRO A 132 2.90 -0.98 -5.42
N TYR A 133 3.17 -0.65 -6.69
CA TYR A 133 2.71 -1.45 -7.83
C TYR A 133 3.35 -2.84 -7.87
N ARG A 134 4.49 -3.03 -7.19
CA ARG A 134 5.16 -4.34 -7.07
C ARG A 134 4.24 -5.41 -6.47
N GLN A 135 3.41 -5.03 -5.50
CA GLN A 135 2.45 -5.96 -4.90
C GLN A 135 1.37 -6.36 -5.90
N VAL A 136 0.83 -5.40 -6.66
CA VAL A 136 -0.17 -5.64 -7.71
C VAL A 136 0.35 -6.62 -8.76
N TYR A 137 1.56 -6.38 -9.28
CA TYR A 137 2.15 -7.26 -10.29
C TYR A 137 2.48 -8.66 -9.75
N TYR A 138 2.83 -8.76 -8.47
CA TYR A 138 3.05 -10.05 -7.84
C TYR A 138 1.74 -10.83 -7.65
N VAL A 139 0.66 -10.15 -7.25
CA VAL A 139 -0.69 -10.73 -7.18
C VAL A 139 -1.15 -11.22 -8.56
N GLU A 140 -0.93 -10.47 -9.63
CA GLU A 140 -1.20 -10.91 -11.01
C GLU A 140 -0.33 -12.12 -11.39
N LYS A 141 0.96 -12.13 -11.02
CA LYS A 141 1.87 -13.27 -11.25
C LYS A 141 1.41 -14.55 -10.52
N LEU A 142 0.77 -14.43 -9.36
CA LEU A 142 0.18 -15.55 -8.63
C LEU A 142 -1.13 -16.08 -9.28
N GLY A 143 -1.65 -15.41 -10.31
CA GLY A 143 -2.87 -15.80 -11.01
C GLY A 143 -4.15 -15.40 -10.28
N LEU A 144 -4.09 -14.41 -9.38
CA LEU A 144 -5.25 -13.93 -8.61
C LEU A 144 -6.13 -12.91 -9.36
N GLY A 145 -5.73 -12.50 -10.56
CA GLY A 145 -6.44 -11.51 -11.36
C GLY A 145 -5.55 -10.89 -12.42
N SER A 146 -6.01 -9.82 -13.06
CA SER A 146 -5.22 -8.99 -13.97
C SER A 146 -5.17 -7.54 -13.51
N SER A 147 -4.01 -6.91 -13.65
CA SER A 147 -3.87 -5.47 -13.40
C SER A 147 -4.53 -4.60 -14.47
N ARG A 148 -5.03 -5.19 -15.56
CA ARG A 148 -5.82 -4.47 -16.58
C ARG A 148 -7.24 -4.28 -16.06
N TYR A 149 -7.73 -3.05 -16.17
CA TYR A 149 -9.09 -2.70 -15.75
C TYR A 149 -9.69 -1.64 -16.68
N GLU A 150 -11.01 -1.56 -16.66
CA GLU A 150 -11.78 -0.45 -17.19
C GLU A 150 -12.54 0.18 -16.02
N LEU A 151 -12.50 1.51 -15.90
CA LEU A 151 -13.19 2.22 -14.84
C LEU A 151 -14.57 2.64 -15.33
N ILE A 152 -15.62 2.11 -14.69
CA ILE A 152 -17.02 2.47 -14.97
C ILE A 152 -17.51 3.34 -13.81
N MET A 153 -17.86 4.58 -14.12
CA MET A 153 -18.45 5.52 -13.16
C MET A 153 -19.97 5.31 -13.11
N ILE A 154 -20.53 5.24 -11.90
CA ILE A 154 -21.96 5.09 -11.64
C ILE A 154 -22.48 6.36 -10.98
#